data_AF-A0A9K3JVY2-F1
#
_entry.id   AF-A0A9K3JVY2-F1
#
_cell.length_a   1.000
_cell.length_b   1.000
_cell.length_c   1.000
_cell.angle_alpha   90.00
_cell.angle_beta   90.00
_cell.angle_gamma   90.00
#
_symmetry.space_group_name_H-M   'P 1'
#
loop_
_entity.id
_entity.type
_entity.pdbx_description
1 polymer ?
#
loop_
_entity_poly.entity_id
_entity_poly.type
_entity_poly.pdbx_seq_one_letter_code
_entity_poly.pdbx_strand_id
1 'polypeptide(L)' 'MLWNKRRPSEILDPTVVEPSYGDPMIRCIHVALLCVQQYPEDRPKMSTVYAMLSYENMDLPEPKEPGFCRESPKKFC' A
#
# COMPACT_ATOMS: atom_id res chain seq x y z
N MET A 1 1.08 14.32 -0.33
CA MET A 1 0.89 12.85 -0.24
C MET A 1 0.85 12.29 -1.67
N LEU A 2 1.86 11.52 -2.08
CA LEU A 2 1.96 10.95 -3.43
C LEU A 2 0.91 9.86 -3.73
N TRP A 3 0.35 9.22 -2.70
CA TRP A 3 -0.56 8.07 -2.86
C TRP A 3 -1.89 8.43 -3.53
N ASN A 4 -2.40 9.65 -3.34
CA ASN A 4 -3.66 10.12 -3.94
C ASN A 4 -3.62 10.26 -5.47
N LYS A 5 -2.42 10.24 -6.08
CA LYS A 5 -2.28 10.41 -7.53
C LYS A 5 -2.34 9.10 -8.31
N ARG A 6 -2.38 7.93 -7.64
CA ARG A 6 -2.28 6.61 -8.30
C ARG A 6 -1.17 6.57 -9.36
N ARG A 7 0.01 7.16 -9.07
CA ARG A 7 1.18 7.15 -9.96
C ARG A 7 2.28 6.28 -9.34
N PRO A 8 2.31 4.96 -9.64
CA PRO A 8 3.31 4.04 -9.12
C PRO A 8 4.73 4.47 -9.46
N SER A 9 4.91 5.07 -10.64
CA SER A 9 6.19 5.58 -11.11
C SER A 9 6.81 6.68 -10.24
N GLU A 10 6.01 7.35 -9.40
CA GLU A 10 6.52 8.35 -8.46
C GLU A 10 6.89 7.75 -7.09
N ILE A 11 6.49 6.50 -6.83
CA ILE A 11 6.73 5.78 -5.57
C ILE A 11 7.87 4.77 -5.73
N LEU A 12 8.02 4.20 -6.93
CA LEU A 12 9.00 3.16 -7.22
C LEU A 12 10.39 3.75 -7.47
N ASP A 13 11.40 3.11 -6.88
CA ASP A 13 12.80 3.41 -7.19
C ASP A 13 13.05 3.09 -8.68
N PRO A 14 13.71 3.97 -9.44
CA PRO A 14 14.00 3.74 -10.86
C PRO A 14 14.74 2.43 -11.17
N THR A 15 15.49 1.89 -10.20
CA THR A 15 16.19 0.59 -10.32
C THR A 15 15.25 -0.61 -10.20
N VAL A 16 14.04 -0.41 -9.69
CA VAL A 16 12.99 -1.43 -9.49
C VAL A 16 11.95 -1.37 -10.63
N VAL A 17 11.92 -0.29 -11.40
CA VAL A 17 10.98 -0.10 -12.53
C VAL A 17 11.47 -0.87 -13.75
N GLU A 18 11.19 -2.17 -13.80
CA GLU A 18 11.13 -2.88 -15.07
C GLU A 18 9.76 -2.60 -15.71
N PRO A 19 9.69 -2.10 -16.96
CA PRO A 19 8.42 -1.75 -17.62
C PRO A 19 7.47 -2.95 -17.82
N SER A 20 7.95 -4.18 -17.62
CA SER A 20 7.20 -5.44 -17.68
C SER A 20 6.34 -5.72 -16.44
N TYR A 21 6.59 -5.10 -15.28
CA TYR A 21 5.92 -5.43 -14.01
C TYR A 21 4.80 -4.47 -13.59
N GLY A 22 4.24 -3.69 -14.53
CA GLY A 22 3.24 -2.65 -14.23
C GLY A 22 2.11 -3.12 -13.30
N ASP A 23 1.35 -4.13 -13.70
CA ASP A 23 0.19 -4.61 -12.94
C ASP A 23 0.56 -5.32 -11.62
N PRO A 24 1.55 -6.25 -11.58
CA PRO A 24 2.00 -6.84 -10.32
C PRO A 24 2.56 -5.82 -9.32
N MET A 25 3.31 -4.80 -9.78
CA MET A 25 3.85 -3.77 -8.88
C MET A 25 2.76 -2.84 -8.34
N ILE A 26 1.84 -2.39 -9.20
CA ILE A 26 0.66 -1.59 -8.78
C ILE A 26 -0.07 -2.33 -7.68
N ARG A 27 -0.26 -3.64 -7.88
CA ARG A 27 -0.95 -4.49 -6.93
C ARG A 27 -0.21 -4.62 -5.61
N CYS A 28 1.10 -4.86 -5.63
CA CYS A 28 1.93 -4.90 -4.44
C CYS A 28 1.87 -3.59 -3.65
N ILE A 29 1.94 -2.43 -4.32
CA ILE A 29 1.79 -1.12 -3.68
C ILE A 29 0.42 -1.00 -3.03
N HIS A 30 -0.64 -1.39 -3.74
CA HIS A 30 -2.01 -1.32 -3.23
C HIS A 30 -2.21 -2.20 -1.99
N VAL A 31 -1.69 -3.43 -2.01
CA VAL A 31 -1.72 -4.35 -0.86
C VAL A 31 -0.88 -3.80 0.30
N ALA A 32 0.29 -3.21 0.03
CA ALA A 32 1.10 -2.58 1.07
C ALA A 32 0.34 -1.44 1.77
N LEU A 33 -0.40 -0.62 1.01
CA LEU A 33 -1.26 0.44 1.57
C LEU A 33 -2.41 -0.10 2.43
N LEU A 34 -2.97 -1.26 2.10
CA LEU A 34 -3.96 -1.94 2.94
C LEU A 34 -3.34 -2.50 4.23
N CYS A 35 -2.08 -2.95 4.20
CA CYS A 35 -1.40 -3.47 5.39
C CYS A 35 -1.02 -2.39 6.41
N VAL A 36 -0.83 -1.14 5.98
CA VAL A 36 -0.40 -0.03 6.85
C VAL A 36 -1.54 0.93 7.22
N GLN A 37 -2.77 0.43 7.21
CA GLN A 37 -3.95 1.19 7.65
C GLN A 37 -3.79 1.63 9.12
N GLN A 38 -4.32 2.83 9.41
CA GLN A 38 -4.23 3.46 10.73
C GLN A 38 -4.76 2.54 11.83
N TYR A 39 -5.97 2.03 11.60
CA TYR A 39 -6.70 1.20 12.54
C TYR A 39 -6.35 -0.28 12.29
N PRO A 40 -5.94 -1.05 13.33
CA PRO A 40 -5.61 -2.47 13.19
C PRO A 40 -6.72 -3.31 12.57
N GLU A 41 -7.98 -2.98 12.87
CA GLU A 41 -9.18 -3.64 12.34
C GLU A 41 -9.38 -3.45 10.84
N ASP A 42 -8.77 -2.42 10.24
CA ASP A 42 -8.82 -2.16 8.80
C ASP A 42 -7.73 -2.90 8.02
N ARG A 43 -6.77 -3.52 8.73
CA ARG A 43 -5.67 -4.25 8.09
C ARG A 43 -6.14 -5.65 7.67
N PRO A 44 -5.80 -6.10 6.45
CA PRO A 44 -6.14 -7.45 6.01
C PRO A 44 -5.38 -8.50 6.83
N LYS A 45 -6.01 -9.67 7.02
CA LYS A 45 -5.34 -10.84 7.57
C LYS A 45 -4.26 -11.33 6.59
N MET A 46 -3.21 -11.98 7.11
CA MET A 46 -2.15 -12.54 6.26
C MET A 46 -2.66 -13.52 5.20
N SER A 47 -3.71 -14.31 5.50
CA SER A 47 -4.35 -15.18 4.51
C SER A 47 -4.99 -14.39 3.37
N THR A 48 -5.61 -13.25 3.69
CA THR A 48 -6.18 -12.33 2.71
C THR A 48 -5.08 -11.67 1.88
N VAL A 49 -3.99 -11.22 2.49
CA VAL A 49 -2.82 -10.67 1.79
C VAL A 49 -2.25 -11.69 0.80
N TYR A 50 -2.07 -12.94 1.22
CA TYR A 50 -1.61 -14.01 0.34
C TYR A 50 -2.54 -14.21 -0.87
N ALA A 51 -3.86 -14.24 -0.65
CA ALA A 51 -4.82 -14.35 -1.73
C ALA A 51 -4.78 -13.13 -2.69
N MET A 52 -4.69 -11.92 -2.14
CA MET A 52 -4.56 -10.67 -2.89
C MET A 52 -3.28 -10.61 -3.73
N LEU A 53 -2.22 -11.35 -3.38
CA LEU A 53 -1.00 -11.42 -4.17
C LEU A 53 -1.03 -12.58 -5.18
N SER A 54 -1.70 -13.69 -4.84
CA SER A 54 -1.69 -14.91 -5.64
C SER A 54 -2.68 -14.92 -6.80
N TYR A 55 -3.82 -14.24 -6.68
CA TYR A 55 -4.90 -14.33 -7.68
C TYR A 55 -5.03 -13.04 -8.47
N GLU A 56 -4.43 -12.92 -9.66
CA GLU A 56 -4.38 -11.67 -10.45
C GLU A 56 -5.74 -10.96 -10.61
N ASN A 57 -6.83 -11.72 -10.72
CA ASN A 57 -8.19 -11.20 -10.95
C ASN A 57 -9.01 -10.93 -9.67
N MET A 58 -8.39 -10.90 -8.49
CA MET A 58 -9.08 -10.55 -7.25
C MET A 58 -9.18 -9.03 -7.10
N ASP A 59 -10.41 -8.53 -6.97
CA ASP A 59 -10.71 -7.13 -6.66
C ASP A 59 -10.15 -6.75 -5.29
N LEU A 60 -9.45 -5.62 -5.24
CA LEU A 60 -8.86 -5.10 -4.01
C LEU A 60 -9.69 -3.91 -3.49
N PRO A 61 -10.01 -3.85 -2.19
CA PRO A 61 -10.69 -2.70 -1.61
C PRO A 61 -9.79 -1.46 -1.68
N GLU A 62 -10.38 -0.26 -1.78
CA GLU A 62 -9.58 0.96 -1.71
C GLU A 62 -8.97 1.15 -0.31
N PRO A 63 -7.67 1.45 -0.20
CA PRO A 63 -7.07 1.81 1.07
C PRO A 63 -7.71 3.11 1.57
N LYS A 64 -8.09 3.14 2.84
CA LYS A 64 -8.47 4.39 3.52
C LYS A 64 -7.21 5.26 3.68
N GLU A 65 -7.40 6.54 4.00
CA GLU A 65 -6.28 7.46 4.20
C GLU A 65 -5.27 6.82 5.16
N PRO A 66 -4.00 6.64 4.74
CA PRO A 66 -2.98 6.14 5.65
C PRO A 66 -2.90 7.15 6.79
N GLY A 67 -3.05 6.66 8.02
CA GLY A 67 -2.91 7.46 9.23
C GLY A 67 -1.46 7.90 9.36
N PHE A 68 -1.08 8.93 8.61
CA PHE A 68 0.23 9.50 8.71
C PHE A 68 0.32 10.11 10.09
N CYS A 69 1.20 9.55 10.92
CA CYS A 69 1.61 10.19 12.15
C CYS A 69 1.98 11.63 11.83
N ARG A 70 1.16 12.59 12.29
CA ARG A 70 1.69 13.89 12.63
C ARG A 70 2.83 13.59 13.59
N GLU A 71 4.07 13.86 13.21
CA GLU A 71 5.14 14.02 14.18
C GLU A 71 4.67 15.09 15.15
N SER A 72 4.06 14.65 16.24
CA SER A 72 3.91 15.49 17.41
C SER A 72 5.33 15.59 17.97
N PRO A 73 5.83 16.80 18.29
CA PRO A 73 7.10 16.91 19.01
C PRO A 73 7.01 15.97 20.20
N LYS A 74 7.97 15.04 20.34
CA LYS A 74 8.05 14.16 21.51
C LYS A 74 8.00 15.04 22.77
N LYS A 75 6.85 15.13 23.42
CA LYS A 75 6.82 15.45 24.84
C LYS A 75 6.98 14.12 25.54
N PHE A 76 8.21 13.88 25.98
CA PHE A 76 8.47 12.96 27.07
C PHE A 76 7.52 13.33 28.22
N CYS A 77 6.75 12.35 28.68
CA CYS A 77 6.19 12.35 30.02
C CYS A 77 6.59 11.02 30.67
#